data_AF-A0A975BV46-F1
#
_entry.id   AF-A0A975BV46-F1
#
_cell.length_a   1.000
_cell.length_b   1.000
_cell.length_c   1.000
_cell.angle_alpha   90.00
_cell.angle_beta   90.00
_cell.angle_gamma   90.00
#
_symmetry.space_group_name_H-M   'P 1'
#
loop_
_entity.id
_entity.type
_entity.pdbx_description
1 polymer ?
#
loop_
_entity_poly.entity_id
_entity_poly.type
_entity_poly.pdbx_seq_one_letter_code
_entity_poly.pdbx_strand_id
1 'polypeptide(L)'
;MSGIGIIRCEKNMNRCPLTGCLRCLTERKEGFVGYEDTEITGFFTCQCPGDDVVNLAKILKSKGAEAIHFCTCLFAKKGENGWDMAEGGFCDKLETIIEKVHQETQLPCVKGTAHLPKGYEPLVWK
;
A
#
# COMPACT_ATOMS: atom_id res chain seq x y z
N MET A 1 5.70 18.47 -0.48
CA MET A 1 4.78 17.41 -0.95
C MET A 1 5.55 16.12 -0.91
N SER A 2 5.06 15.11 -0.19
CA SER A 2 5.69 13.80 -0.18
C SER A 2 5.26 12.99 -1.40
N GLY A 3 6.23 12.52 -2.17
CA GLY A 3 5.98 11.62 -3.30
C GLY A 3 5.57 10.22 -2.82
N ILE A 4 4.41 9.73 -3.25
CA ILE A 4 3.86 8.45 -2.80
C ILE A 4 3.85 7.42 -3.93
N GLY A 5 4.52 6.30 -3.71
CA GLY A 5 4.39 5.09 -4.53
C GLY A 5 3.32 4.16 -3.96
N ILE A 6 2.48 3.57 -4.81
CA ILE A 6 1.46 2.59 -4.39
C ILE A 6 1.71 1.22 -5.03
N ILE A 7 1.63 0.15 -4.25
CA ILE A 7 1.69 -1.23 -4.75
C ILE A 7 0.34 -1.92 -4.53
N ARG A 8 -0.27 -2.39 -5.62
CA ARG A 8 -1.56 -3.10 -5.67
C ARG A 8 -1.35 -4.60 -5.95
N CYS A 9 -2.25 -5.45 -5.47
CA CYS A 9 -2.29 -6.87 -5.84
C CYS A 9 -2.87 -7.13 -7.24
N GLU A 10 -2.24 -8.01 -8.03
CA GLU A 10 -2.80 -8.51 -9.30
C GLU A 10 -4.19 -9.13 -9.17
N LYS A 11 -4.47 -9.81 -8.04
CA LYS A 11 -5.75 -10.52 -7.83
C LYS A 11 -6.95 -9.57 -7.79
N ASN A 12 -6.71 -8.27 -7.58
CA ASN A 12 -7.75 -7.24 -7.56
C ASN A 12 -7.67 -6.29 -8.77
N MET A 13 -6.80 -6.56 -9.75
CA MET A 13 -6.45 -5.55 -10.77
C MET A 13 -7.60 -5.19 -11.72
N ASN A 14 -8.43 -6.18 -12.04
CA ASN A 14 -9.56 -6.03 -12.96
C ASN A 14 -10.85 -5.59 -12.25
N ARG A 15 -10.80 -5.36 -10.94
CA ARG A 15 -11.96 -4.98 -10.11
C ARG A 15 -11.75 -3.68 -9.34
N CYS A 16 -10.51 -3.37 -8.97
CA CYS A 16 -10.17 -2.19 -8.19
C CYS A 16 -9.25 -1.25 -9.00
N PRO A 17 -9.78 -0.12 -9.50
CA PRO A 17 -9.01 0.90 -10.21
C PRO A 17 -8.32 1.90 -9.26
N LEU A 18 -8.15 1.56 -7.98
CA LEU A 18 -7.55 2.42 -6.94
C LEU A 18 -8.32 3.71 -6.59
N THR A 19 -9.55 3.92 -7.06
CA THR A 19 -10.34 5.15 -6.82
C THR A 19 -10.33 5.60 -5.35
N GLY A 20 -10.63 4.69 -4.42
CA GLY A 20 -10.60 5.00 -2.99
C GLY A 20 -9.20 5.35 -2.49
N CYS A 21 -8.18 4.62 -2.96
CA CYS A 21 -6.78 4.85 -2.57
C CYS A 21 -6.31 6.24 -3.01
N LEU A 22 -6.59 6.62 -4.27
CA LEU A 22 -6.22 7.92 -4.82
C LEU A 22 -6.96 9.07 -4.12
N ARG A 23 -8.25 8.89 -3.82
CA ARG A 23 -9.02 9.89 -3.06
C ARG A 23 -8.47 10.06 -1.65
N CYS A 24 -8.21 8.97 -0.92
CA CYS A 24 -7.63 9.03 0.42
C CYS A 24 -6.22 9.62 0.43
N LEU A 25 -5.43 9.40 -0.63
CA LEU A 25 -4.15 10.07 -0.83
C LEU A 25 -4.35 11.58 -0.89
N THR A 26 -5.16 12.07 -1.84
CA THR A 26 -5.43 13.52 -2.01
C THR A 26 -6.01 14.16 -0.75
N GLU A 27 -6.89 13.44 -0.04
CA GLU A 27 -7.53 13.93 1.18
C GLU A 27 -6.69 13.71 2.45
N ARG A 28 -5.55 13.01 2.36
CA ARG A 28 -4.67 12.61 3.49
C ARG A 28 -5.42 11.88 4.61
N LYS A 29 -6.25 10.91 4.21
CA LYS A 29 -7.07 10.08 5.12
C LYS A 29 -6.58 8.64 5.16
N GLU A 30 -7.03 7.90 6.17
CA GLU A 30 -6.79 6.47 6.30
C GLU A 30 -5.29 6.14 6.28
N GLY A 31 -4.81 5.37 5.31
CA GLY A 31 -3.39 5.00 5.20
C GLY A 31 -2.45 6.19 5.02
N PHE A 32 -2.98 7.37 4.69
CA PHE A 32 -2.22 8.58 4.42
C PHE A 32 -2.33 9.64 5.53
N VAL A 33 -2.84 9.27 6.72
CA VAL A 33 -2.81 10.19 7.87
C VAL A 33 -1.37 10.50 8.28
N GLY A 34 -1.12 11.75 8.67
CA GLY A 34 0.19 12.21 9.15
C GLY A 34 1.10 12.82 8.07
N TYR A 35 0.75 12.72 6.79
CA TYR A 35 1.41 13.53 5.76
C TYR A 35 0.86 14.97 5.79
N GLU A 36 1.74 15.96 5.67
CA GLU A 36 1.32 17.35 5.47
C GLU A 36 0.72 17.56 4.08
N ASP A 37 1.40 17.06 3.04
CA ASP A 37 0.92 17.08 1.67
C ASP A 37 1.45 15.90 0.86
N THR A 38 0.69 15.44 -0.15
CA THR A 38 0.99 14.20 -0.88
C THR A 38 0.78 14.36 -2.38
N GLU A 39 1.63 13.72 -3.16
CA GLU A 39 1.47 13.55 -4.62
C GLU A 39 1.65 12.09 -4.99
N ILE A 40 0.94 11.62 -6.02
CA ILE A 40 1.20 10.28 -6.55
C ILE A 40 2.43 10.31 -7.46
N THR A 41 3.47 9.58 -7.07
CA THR A 41 4.64 9.33 -7.95
C THR A 41 4.30 8.28 -9.00
N GLY A 42 3.55 7.25 -8.62
CA GLY A 42 3.15 6.17 -9.50
C GLY A 42 2.57 4.99 -8.74
N PHE A 43 2.05 4.02 -9.48
CA PHE A 43 1.60 2.76 -8.89
C PHE A 43 2.04 1.58 -9.74
N PHE A 44 2.34 0.46 -9.09
CA PHE A 44 2.55 -0.82 -9.73
C PHE A 44 1.56 -1.86 -9.23
N THR A 45 1.37 -2.89 -10.05
CA THR A 45 0.66 -4.10 -9.66
C THR A 45 1.69 -5.19 -9.41
N CYS A 46 1.77 -5.71 -8.19
CA CYS A 46 2.63 -6.84 -7.87
C CYS A 46 2.03 -8.15 -8.39
N GLN A 47 2.89 -9.10 -8.72
CA GLN A 47 2.53 -10.46 -9.14
C GLN A 47 3.04 -11.48 -8.13
N CYS A 48 2.28 -12.55 -7.90
CA CYS A 48 2.69 -13.65 -7.05
C CYS A 48 3.84 -14.43 -7.71
N PRO A 49 4.84 -14.88 -6.94
CA PRO A 49 4.88 -14.94 -5.47
C PRO A 49 5.37 -13.66 -4.76
N GLY A 50 5.60 -12.55 -5.47
CA GLY A 50 6.00 -11.26 -4.90
C GLY A 50 7.50 -10.95 -4.98
N ASP A 51 8.27 -11.74 -5.74
CA ASP A 51 9.73 -11.63 -5.79
C ASP A 51 10.22 -10.29 -6.37
N ASP A 52 9.47 -9.70 -7.31
CA ASP A 52 9.85 -8.45 -7.98
C ASP A 52 9.42 -7.18 -7.22
N VAL A 53 8.70 -7.31 -6.10
CA VAL A 53 8.13 -6.14 -5.38
C VAL A 53 9.21 -5.15 -4.92
N VAL A 54 10.39 -5.65 -4.54
CA VAL A 54 11.55 -4.81 -4.19
C VAL A 54 11.99 -3.96 -5.37
N ASN A 55 12.04 -4.53 -6.57
CA ASN A 55 12.44 -3.82 -7.77
C ASN A 55 11.39 -2.77 -8.18
N LEU A 56 10.09 -3.11 -8.09
CA LEU A 56 8.99 -2.15 -8.29
C LEU A 56 9.14 -0.93 -7.36
N ALA A 57 9.47 -1.17 -6.09
CA ALA A 57 9.70 -0.10 -5.12
C ALA A 57 10.98 0.70 -5.42
N LYS A 58 12.07 0.07 -5.86
CA LYS A 58 13.29 0.75 -6.32
C LYS A 58 13.01 1.66 -7.53
N ILE A 59 12.17 1.22 -8.46
CA ILE A 59 11.72 2.04 -9.59
C ILE A 59 10.93 3.25 -9.07
N LEU A 60 9.93 3.06 -8.21
CA LEU A 60 9.17 4.17 -7.61
C LEU A 60 10.09 5.16 -6.87
N LYS A 61 11.05 4.67 -6.08
CA LYS A 61 12.08 5.49 -5.44
C LYS A 61 12.86 6.34 -6.45
N SER A 62 13.35 5.72 -7.52
CA SER A 62 14.10 6.42 -8.59
C SER A 62 13.26 7.47 -9.32
N LYS A 63 11.93 7.41 -9.23
CA LYS A 63 10.99 8.39 -9.78
C LYS A 63 10.58 9.46 -8.77
N GLY A 64 11.11 9.42 -7.54
CA GLY A 64 10.87 10.42 -6.51
C GLY A 64 9.85 10.01 -5.44
N ALA A 65 9.52 8.72 -5.32
CA ALA A 65 8.72 8.27 -4.18
C ALA A 65 9.55 8.36 -2.89
N GLU A 66 8.98 9.04 -1.90
CA GLU A 66 9.49 9.18 -0.54
C GLU A 66 8.88 8.14 0.41
N ALA A 67 7.75 7.53 0.04
CA ALA A 67 7.15 6.42 0.78
C ALA A 67 6.42 5.44 -0.15
N ILE A 68 6.34 4.17 0.27
CA ILE A 68 5.64 3.11 -0.45
C ILE A 68 4.43 2.63 0.36
N HIS A 69 3.24 2.75 -0.22
CA HIS A 69 2.00 2.27 0.37
C HIS A 69 1.54 0.97 -0.27
N PHE A 70 1.24 -0.01 0.57
CA PHE A 70 0.70 -1.30 0.17
C PHE A 70 -0.82 -1.30 0.33
N CYS A 71 -1.54 -1.62 -0.75
CA CYS A 71 -3.00 -1.55 -0.75
C CYS A 71 -3.64 -2.43 0.32
N THR A 72 -4.70 -1.93 0.96
CA THR A 72 -5.41 -2.61 2.04
C THR A 72 -5.90 -4.02 1.68
N CYS A 73 -6.28 -4.24 0.42
CA CYS A 73 -6.70 -5.55 -0.09
C CYS A 73 -5.61 -6.64 0.00
N LEU A 74 -4.34 -6.27 0.19
CA LEU A 74 -3.26 -7.23 0.41
C LEU A 74 -3.39 -7.93 1.77
N PHE A 75 -3.97 -7.28 2.79
CA PHE A 75 -4.09 -7.84 4.15
C PHE A 75 -5.50 -7.86 4.74
N ALA A 76 -6.48 -7.22 4.10
CA ALA A 76 -7.87 -7.17 4.54
C ALA A 76 -8.82 -7.44 3.37
N LYS A 77 -10.06 -7.84 3.69
CA LYS A 77 -11.14 -8.04 2.73
C LYS A 77 -12.39 -7.28 3.16
N LYS A 78 -13.29 -7.07 2.20
CA LYS A 78 -14.62 -6.50 2.45
C LYS A 78 -15.61 -7.64 2.71
N GLY A 79 -16.09 -7.75 3.94
CA GLY A 79 -17.22 -8.58 4.34
C GLY A 79 -18.53 -7.80 4.41
N GLU A 80 -19.55 -8.40 5.02
CA GLU A 80 -20.87 -7.80 5.20
C GLU A 80 -20.84 -6.57 6.11
N ASN A 81 -19.97 -6.58 7.13
CA ASN A 81 -19.87 -5.53 8.14
C ASN A 81 -18.77 -4.49 7.85
N GLY A 82 -18.25 -4.45 6.62
CA GLY A 82 -17.18 -3.55 6.22
C GLY A 82 -15.86 -4.28 5.96
N TRP A 83 -14.75 -3.57 6.12
CA TRP A 83 -13.42 -4.15 5.92
C TRP A 83 -12.88 -4.73 7.22
N ASP A 84 -12.35 -5.95 7.15
CA ASP A 84 -11.78 -6.66 8.29
C ASP A 84 -10.56 -7.50 7.88
N MET A 85 -9.81 -7.95 8.89
CA MET A 85 -8.61 -8.78 8.73
C MET A 85 -8.83 -10.24 9.13
N ALA A 86 -10.05 -10.65 9.50
CA ALA A 86 -10.31 -11.97 10.07
C ALA A 86 -9.94 -13.11 9.11
N GLU A 87 -10.23 -12.90 7.82
CA GLU A 87 -9.87 -13.84 6.74
C GLU A 87 -8.59 -13.45 5.98
N GLY A 88 -7.85 -12.46 6.50
CA GLY A 88 -6.71 -11.85 5.82
C GLY A 88 -7.06 -11.21 4.47
N GLY A 89 -6.02 -10.87 3.70
CA GLY A 89 -6.14 -10.29 2.37
C GLY A 89 -5.66 -11.23 1.27
N PHE A 90 -5.20 -10.64 0.16
CA PHE A 90 -4.70 -11.39 -0.99
C PHE A 90 -3.27 -11.95 -0.82
N CYS A 91 -2.54 -11.53 0.21
CA CYS A 91 -1.15 -11.90 0.46
C CYS A 91 -0.93 -12.27 1.94
N ASP A 92 -0.52 -13.51 2.18
CA ASP A 92 -0.16 -14.08 3.48
C ASP A 92 1.27 -13.72 3.92
N LYS A 93 2.12 -13.29 2.99
CA LYS A 93 3.53 -12.92 3.22
C LYS A 93 3.78 -11.41 3.17
N LEU A 94 2.73 -10.60 3.29
CA LEU A 94 2.82 -9.16 3.06
C LEU A 94 3.87 -8.49 3.94
N GLU A 95 3.90 -8.80 5.24
CA GLU A 95 4.81 -8.13 6.17
C GLU A 95 6.28 -8.43 5.86
N THR A 96 6.61 -9.69 5.52
CA THR A 96 7.96 -10.06 5.06
C THR A 96 8.35 -9.33 3.77
N ILE A 97 7.40 -9.14 2.85
CA ILE A 97 7.65 -8.37 1.62
C ILE A 97 7.88 -6.90 1.94
N ILE A 98 7.05 -6.29 2.81
CA ILE A 98 7.19 -4.90 3.21
C ILE A 98 8.54 -4.66 3.91
N GLU A 99 8.90 -5.54 4.85
CA GLU A 99 10.17 -5.47 5.55
C GLU A 99 11.36 -5.51 4.58
N LYS A 100 11.35 -6.45 3.62
CA LYS A 100 12.40 -6.54 2.59
C LYS A 100 12.44 -5.28 1.71
N VAL A 101 11.29 -4.73 1.32
CA VAL A 101 11.22 -3.49 0.55
C VAL A 101 11.81 -2.33 1.33
N HIS A 102 11.45 -2.20 2.61
CA HIS A 102 12.00 -1.17 3.47
C HIS A 102 13.53 -1.32 3.62
N GLN A 103 14.03 -2.52 3.93
CA GLN A 103 15.48 -2.78 4.04
C GLN A 103 16.24 -2.44 2.76
N GLU A 104 15.69 -2.76 1.59
CA GLU A 104 16.37 -2.60 0.29
C GLU A 104 16.24 -1.18 -0.30
N THR A 105 15.22 -0.43 0.09
CA THR A 105 14.96 0.93 -0.44
C THR A 105 15.26 2.02 0.58
N GLN A 106 15.29 1.69 1.87
CA GLN A 106 15.36 2.64 2.99
C GLN A 106 14.21 3.67 2.97
N LEU A 107 13.12 3.39 2.24
CA LEU A 107 11.93 4.22 2.23
C LEU A 107 10.98 3.77 3.35
N PRO A 108 10.27 4.72 3.99
CA PRO A 108 9.08 4.42 4.75
C PRO A 108 8.11 3.55 3.96
N CYS A 109 7.71 2.44 4.54
CA CYS A 109 6.72 1.55 3.93
C CYS A 109 5.48 1.46 4.81
N VAL A 110 4.31 1.67 4.24
CA VAL A 110 3.04 1.74 4.96
C VAL A 110 2.14 0.58 4.55
N LYS A 111 1.69 -0.20 5.54
CA LYS A 111 0.68 -1.25 5.35
C LYS A 111 -0.71 -0.61 5.38
N GLY A 112 -1.13 -0.01 4.27
CA GLY A 112 -2.46 0.57 4.16
C GLY A 112 -2.60 1.65 3.09
N THR A 113 -3.79 1.71 2.51
CA THR A 113 -4.24 2.81 1.65
C THR A 113 -5.64 3.26 2.07
N ALA A 114 -6.68 2.96 1.28
CA ALA A 114 -8.07 3.25 1.61
C ALA A 114 -8.78 2.02 2.19
N HIS A 115 -9.92 2.25 2.82
CA HIS A 115 -10.76 1.22 3.40
C HIS A 115 -10.08 0.41 4.51
N LEU A 116 -9.36 1.09 5.40
CA LEU A 116 -8.74 0.43 6.54
C LEU A 116 -9.83 -0.22 7.42
N PRO A 117 -9.54 -1.42 7.98
CA PRO A 117 -10.42 -2.03 8.95
C PRO A 117 -10.73 -1.09 10.11
N LYS A 118 -11.93 -1.19 10.69
CA LYS A 118 -12.34 -0.31 11.79
C LYS A 118 -11.36 -0.42 12.97
N GLY A 119 -10.81 0.72 13.40
CA GLY A 119 -9.86 0.80 14.51
C GLY A 119 -8.42 0.38 14.14
N TYR A 120 -8.14 0.14 12.87
CA TYR A 120 -6.78 -0.14 12.41
C TYR A 120 -5.97 1.15 12.27
N GLU A 121 -4.80 1.17 12.90
CA GLU A 121 -3.79 2.21 12.69
C GLU A 121 -2.73 1.70 11.70
N PRO A 122 -2.37 2.47 10.65
CA PRO A 122 -1.38 2.05 9.68
C PRO A 122 -0.03 1.71 10.31
N LEU A 123 0.44 0.48 10.07
CA LEU A 123 1.79 0.08 10.43
C LEU A 123 2.79 0.70 9.44
N VAL A 124 3.86 1.28 9.97
CA VAL A 124 4.91 1.95 9.19
C VAL A 124 6.27 1.39 9.56
N TRP A 125 7.01 0.90 8.56
CA TRP A 125 8.43 0.56 8.66
C TRP A 125 9.22 1.83 8.36
N LYS A 126 10.15 2.21 9.25
CA LYS A 126 10.93 3.45 9.18
C LYS A 126 12.39 3.19 9.48
#